data_AF-A0A2A3LAF2-F1
#
_entry.id   AF-A0A2A3LAF2-F1
#
_cell.length_a   1.000
_cell.length_b   1.000
_cell.length_c   1.000
_cell.angle_alpha   90.00
_cell.angle_beta   90.00
_cell.angle_gamma   90.00
#
_symmetry.space_group_name_H-M   'P 1'
#
loop_
_entity.id
_entity.type
_entity.pdbx_description
1 polymer ?
#
loop_
_entity_poly.entity_id
_entity_poly.type
_entity_poly.pdbx_seq_one_letter_code
_entity_poly.pdbx_strand_id
1 'polypeptide(L)'
;MATADGFHPDFDDATPHVARNRVYHVKASQLSSDTAQSEGLRRFAALSGNSVGSEKLWMGETHAFPGSASDNHHHGESETAIYVRTGNPEFVFHDGVHEVRIATAPGDYVFIPPYLPHREENPDPHTTAEVVIARSTQEAIVVNLPALYPLTDPD
;
A
#
# COMPACT_ATOMS: atom_id res chain seq x y z
N MET A 1 -18.63 38.15 -35.37
CA MET A 1 -17.69 37.02 -35.53
C MET A 1 -16.32 37.49 -35.06
N ALA A 2 -15.53 36.58 -34.46
CA ALA A 2 -14.54 36.77 -33.38
C ALA A 2 -15.24 36.80 -32.00
N THR A 3 -14.86 36.04 -30.97
CA THR A 3 -13.59 35.43 -30.48
C THR A 3 -13.91 34.11 -29.72
N ALA A 4 -13.05 33.21 -29.24
CA ALA A 4 -11.60 32.97 -29.24
C ALA A 4 -11.40 31.49 -28.85
N ASP A 5 -10.44 30.84 -29.49
CA ASP A 5 -9.39 29.99 -28.92
C ASP A 5 -9.65 29.36 -27.53
N GLY A 6 -10.17 28.14 -27.54
CA GLY A 6 -10.06 27.23 -26.40
C GLY A 6 -8.68 26.60 -26.38
N PHE A 7 -7.82 27.03 -25.47
CA PHE A 7 -6.63 26.28 -25.07
C PHE A 7 -7.10 25.00 -24.35
N HIS A 8 -7.23 23.91 -25.10
CA HIS A 8 -7.30 22.56 -24.55
C HIS A 8 -5.86 22.05 -24.48
N PRO A 9 -5.23 22.00 -23.29
CA PRO A 9 -4.04 21.18 -23.15
C PRO A 9 -4.48 19.75 -23.38
N ASP A 10 -4.06 19.16 -24.49
CA ASP A 10 -4.03 17.72 -24.64
C ASP A 10 -3.08 17.20 -23.56
N PHE A 11 -3.66 16.84 -22.41
CA PHE A 11 -2.97 15.93 -21.52
C PHE A 11 -2.93 14.62 -22.29
N ASP A 12 -1.78 14.32 -22.89
CA ASP A 12 -1.47 12.98 -23.33
C ASP A 12 -1.58 12.09 -22.09
N ASP A 13 -2.78 11.54 -21.85
CA ASP A 13 -3.08 10.39 -20.99
C ASP A 13 -2.46 9.12 -21.63
N ALA A 14 -1.23 9.25 -22.14
CA ALA A 14 -0.46 8.15 -22.66
C ALA A 14 -0.01 7.32 -21.46
N THR A 15 -0.88 6.39 -21.04
CA THR A 15 -0.48 5.30 -20.16
C THR A 15 0.79 4.69 -20.76
N PRO A 16 1.93 4.67 -20.04
CA PRO A 16 3.19 4.26 -20.63
C PRO A 16 3.05 2.87 -21.24
N HIS A 17 3.21 2.77 -22.56
CA HIS A 17 3.14 1.47 -23.23
C HIS A 17 4.33 0.61 -22.80
N VAL A 18 4.07 -0.47 -22.07
CA VAL A 18 5.14 -1.36 -21.59
C VAL A 18 5.78 -2.09 -22.74
N ALA A 19 7.09 -1.92 -22.86
CA ALA A 19 7.89 -2.76 -23.73
C ALA A 19 8.08 -4.12 -23.06
N ARG A 20 7.34 -5.14 -23.53
CA ARG A 20 7.42 -6.52 -23.00
C ARG A 20 8.67 -7.30 -23.43
N ASN A 21 9.68 -6.62 -23.99
CA ASN A 21 10.92 -7.21 -24.51
C ASN A 21 12.17 -6.82 -23.70
N ARG A 22 11.99 -6.30 -22.48
CA ARG A 22 13.09 -5.88 -21.60
C ARG A 22 12.71 -6.06 -20.13
N VAL A 23 13.72 -6.08 -19.27
CA VAL A 23 13.57 -5.99 -17.82
C VAL A 23 13.62 -4.51 -17.41
N TYR A 24 12.75 -4.13 -16.48
CA TYR A 24 12.77 -2.80 -15.86
C TYR A 24 13.48 -2.86 -14.51
N HIS A 25 14.32 -1.86 -14.24
CA HIS A 25 15.05 -1.72 -13.00
C HIS A 25 14.77 -0.33 -12.42
N VAL A 26 14.23 -0.29 -11.21
CA VAL A 26 14.04 0.93 -10.42
C VAL A 26 15.01 0.88 -9.25
N LYS A 27 15.88 1.88 -9.14
CA LYS A 27 16.81 1.95 -8.00
C LYS A 27 16.06 2.37 -6.74
N ALA A 28 16.51 1.91 -5.58
CA ALA A 28 15.98 2.35 -4.29
C ALA A 28 16.04 3.88 -4.09
N SER A 29 16.98 4.58 -4.75
CA SER A 29 17.06 6.04 -4.73
C SER A 29 16.04 6.76 -5.64
N GLN A 30 15.19 6.00 -6.35
CA GLN A 30 14.23 6.51 -7.34
C GLN A 30 12.78 6.15 -6.98
N LEU A 31 12.54 5.68 -5.75
CA LEU A 31 11.18 5.38 -5.29
C LEU A 31 10.32 6.65 -5.35
N SER A 32 9.11 6.53 -5.90
CA SER A 32 8.18 7.65 -5.99
C SER A 32 7.46 7.83 -4.66
N SER A 33 7.44 9.04 -4.13
CA SER A 33 6.58 9.40 -2.97
C SER A 33 5.19 9.88 -3.39
N ASP A 34 4.89 9.89 -4.69
CA ASP A 34 3.58 10.25 -5.24
C ASP A 34 2.59 9.08 -5.03
N THR A 35 2.24 8.88 -3.77
CA THR A 35 1.30 7.87 -3.30
C THR A 35 0.44 8.49 -2.20
N ALA A 36 -0.76 7.96 -1.97
CA ALA A 36 -1.56 8.35 -0.82
C ALA A 36 -0.76 8.17 0.49
N GLN A 37 -0.68 9.25 1.27
CA GLN A 37 0.00 9.29 2.56
C GLN A 37 -1.03 9.38 3.68
N SER A 38 -0.67 8.88 4.86
CA SER A 38 -1.46 9.04 6.07
C SER A 38 -0.55 9.47 7.21
N GLU A 39 -1.11 10.00 8.28
CA GLU A 39 -0.33 10.28 9.48
C GLU A 39 0.34 8.99 9.98
N GLY A 40 1.59 9.08 10.44
CA GLY A 40 2.33 7.94 10.99
C GLY A 40 2.87 6.92 9.98
N LEU A 41 2.44 6.96 8.70
CA LEU A 41 2.89 6.04 7.66
C LEU A 41 3.34 6.79 6.40
N ARG A 42 4.54 6.50 5.92
CA ARG A 42 5.05 7.02 4.64
C ARG A 42 5.19 5.91 3.62
N ARG A 43 4.56 6.08 2.46
CA ARG A 43 4.50 5.08 1.38
C ARG A 43 5.31 5.55 0.18
N PHE A 44 5.93 4.60 -0.50
CA PHE A 44 6.72 4.83 -1.69
C PHE A 44 6.47 3.74 -2.73
N ALA A 45 6.26 4.12 -3.98
CA ALA A 45 6.11 3.17 -5.09
C ALA A 45 7.46 2.84 -5.73
N ALA A 46 7.74 1.54 -5.90
CA ALA A 46 8.90 1.04 -6.65
C ALA A 46 8.49 0.55 -8.05
N LEU A 47 7.47 -0.31 -8.12
CA LEU A 47 6.96 -0.92 -9.35
C LEU A 47 5.44 -0.72 -9.41
N SER A 48 4.96 -0.08 -10.48
CA SER A 48 3.56 0.28 -10.68
C SER A 48 3.24 0.46 -12.16
N GLY A 49 1.97 0.65 -12.48
CA GLY A 49 1.50 1.09 -13.79
C GLY A 49 2.20 2.38 -14.25
N ASN A 50 2.31 3.36 -13.36
CA ASN A 50 2.90 4.65 -13.73
C ASN A 50 4.43 4.59 -13.91
N SER A 51 5.13 3.70 -13.19
CA SER A 51 6.60 3.62 -13.23
C SER A 51 7.13 2.67 -14.31
N VAL A 52 6.57 1.46 -14.39
CA VAL A 52 7.03 0.39 -15.27
C VAL A 52 5.90 -0.23 -16.09
N GLY A 53 4.69 0.34 -16.01
CA GLY A 53 3.46 -0.15 -16.65
C GLY A 53 2.99 -1.53 -16.19
N SER A 54 3.30 -1.89 -14.94
CA SER A 54 2.74 -3.11 -14.36
C SER A 54 1.21 -3.06 -14.36
N GLU A 55 0.58 -4.15 -14.80
CA GLU A 55 -0.88 -4.26 -14.88
C GLU A 55 -1.47 -4.95 -13.64
N LYS A 56 -0.77 -5.95 -13.08
CA LYS A 56 -1.30 -6.86 -12.04
C LYS A 56 -0.66 -6.73 -10.68
N LEU A 57 0.51 -6.10 -10.62
CA LEU A 57 1.29 -5.99 -9.39
C LEU A 57 1.64 -4.54 -9.16
N TRP A 58 1.40 -4.06 -7.96
CA TRP A 58 2.04 -2.86 -7.45
C TRP A 58 2.99 -3.29 -6.33
N MET A 59 4.18 -2.71 -6.25
CA MET A 59 5.14 -3.01 -5.21
C MET A 59 5.88 -1.75 -4.76
N GLY A 60 6.12 -1.65 -3.46
CA GLY A 60 6.71 -0.46 -2.86
C GLY A 60 7.17 -0.70 -1.43
N GLU A 61 7.42 0.39 -0.73
CA GLU A 61 7.81 0.39 0.68
C GLU A 61 6.82 1.21 1.50
N THR A 62 6.54 0.76 2.72
CA THR A 62 5.85 1.53 3.75
C THR A 62 6.77 1.67 4.95
N HIS A 63 6.96 2.90 5.41
CA HIS A 63 7.71 3.24 6.61
C HIS A 63 6.71 3.65 7.69
N ALA A 64 6.60 2.84 8.74
CA ALA A 64 5.77 3.12 9.90
C ALA A 64 6.61 3.81 10.98
N PHE A 65 6.28 5.07 11.27
CA PHE A 65 7.01 5.87 12.25
C PHE A 65 6.91 5.33 13.67
N PRO A 66 7.83 5.72 14.56
CA PRO A 66 7.80 5.23 15.93
C PRO A 66 6.49 5.56 16.65
N GLY A 67 5.91 4.57 17.33
CA GLY A 67 4.65 4.69 18.08
C GLY A 67 3.42 4.96 17.20
N SER A 68 3.51 4.78 15.88
CA SER A 68 2.38 5.05 14.99
C SER A 68 1.41 3.88 14.90
N ALA A 69 0.16 4.22 14.58
CA ALA A 69 -0.88 3.27 14.23
C ALA A 69 -1.66 3.84 13.03
N SER A 70 -2.02 2.99 12.08
CA SER A 70 -2.99 3.36 11.05
C SER A 70 -4.40 3.46 11.64
N ASP A 71 -5.29 4.13 10.91
CA ASP A 71 -6.73 3.94 11.13
C ASP A 71 -7.13 2.48 10.85
N ASN A 72 -8.25 2.05 11.42
CA ASN A 72 -8.89 0.79 11.05
C ASN A 72 -9.38 0.88 9.61
N HIS A 73 -9.05 -0.08 8.78
CA HIS A 73 -9.44 -0.05 7.37
C HIS A 73 -9.45 -1.44 6.73
N HIS A 74 -9.92 -1.53 5.48
CA HIS A 74 -9.67 -2.67 4.62
C HIS A 74 -9.28 -2.22 3.20
N HIS A 75 -8.70 -3.13 2.41
CA HIS A 75 -8.21 -2.83 1.07
C HIS A 75 -9.16 -3.22 -0.06
N GLY A 76 -10.46 -3.27 0.22
CA GLY A 76 -11.46 -3.79 -0.74
C GLY A 76 -11.05 -5.15 -1.31
N GLU A 77 -11.05 -5.27 -2.64
CA GLU A 77 -10.69 -6.50 -3.36
C GLU A 77 -9.17 -6.76 -3.45
N SER A 78 -8.32 -5.84 -2.96
CA SER A 78 -6.87 -5.97 -3.07
C SER A 78 -6.34 -7.07 -2.15
N GLU A 79 -5.51 -7.94 -2.70
CA GLU A 79 -4.64 -8.82 -1.93
C GLU A 79 -3.38 -8.03 -1.56
N THR A 80 -2.95 -8.10 -0.29
CA THR A 80 -1.74 -7.43 0.17
C THR A 80 -0.76 -8.45 0.75
N ALA A 81 0.47 -8.46 0.22
CA ALA A 81 1.58 -9.25 0.73
C ALA A 81 2.69 -8.32 1.23
N ILE A 82 3.25 -8.63 2.39
CA ILE A 82 4.21 -7.78 3.09
C ILE A 82 5.42 -8.60 3.49
N TYR A 83 6.61 -8.03 3.32
CA TYR A 83 7.86 -8.53 3.86
C TYR A 83 8.46 -7.50 4.82
N VAL A 84 8.76 -7.92 6.04
CA VAL A 84 9.32 -7.05 7.07
C VAL A 84 10.82 -6.90 6.86
N ARG A 85 11.26 -5.67 6.54
CA ARG A 85 12.67 -5.37 6.25
C ARG A 85 13.41 -4.94 7.51
N THR A 86 12.84 -4.05 8.31
CA THR A 86 13.40 -3.56 9.58
C THR A 86 12.31 -3.25 10.59
N GLY A 87 12.65 -3.23 11.89
CA GLY A 87 11.70 -2.99 12.98
C GLY A 87 10.80 -4.20 13.25
N ASN A 88 9.80 -4.01 14.12
CA ASN A 88 8.89 -5.06 14.56
C ASN A 88 7.44 -4.55 14.51
N PRO A 89 6.88 -4.29 13.31
CA PRO A 89 5.50 -3.84 13.19
C PRO A 89 4.54 -4.97 13.60
N GLU A 90 3.34 -4.58 13.96
CA GLU A 90 2.28 -5.49 14.37
C GLU A 90 1.05 -5.27 13.50
N PHE A 91 0.38 -6.36 13.14
CA PHE A 91 -0.84 -6.35 12.33
C PHE A 91 -2.00 -6.81 13.19
N VAL A 92 -3.02 -5.97 13.31
CA VAL A 92 -4.16 -6.22 14.20
C VAL A 92 -5.43 -6.38 13.40
N PHE A 93 -6.17 -7.45 13.66
CA PHE A 93 -7.49 -7.75 13.07
C PHE A 93 -8.41 -8.33 14.16
N HIS A 94 -9.69 -8.54 13.88
CA HIS A 94 -10.62 -9.16 14.83
C HIS A 94 -11.01 -10.57 14.38
N ASP A 95 -10.86 -11.59 15.23
CA ASP A 95 -11.06 -13.01 14.88
C ASP A 95 -12.49 -13.54 15.09
N GLY A 96 -13.36 -12.70 15.64
CA GLY A 96 -14.75 -13.04 15.97
C GLY A 96 -15.00 -13.15 17.47
N VAL A 97 -13.93 -13.25 18.26
CA VAL A 97 -13.96 -13.25 19.72
C VAL A 97 -13.29 -11.98 20.27
N HIS A 98 -12.16 -11.59 19.69
CA HIS A 98 -11.35 -10.47 20.16
C HIS A 98 -10.44 -9.91 19.05
N GLU A 99 -9.79 -8.79 19.34
CA GLU A 99 -8.67 -8.34 18.51
C GLU A 99 -7.47 -9.27 18.69
N VAL A 100 -6.93 -9.73 17.57
CA VAL A 100 -5.73 -10.56 17.47
C VAL A 100 -4.61 -9.71 16.90
N ARG A 101 -3.44 -9.82 17.52
CA ARG A 101 -2.24 -9.10 17.15
C ARG A 101 -1.17 -10.08 16.67
N ILE A 102 -0.71 -9.87 15.46
CA ILE A 102 0.41 -10.61 14.88
C ILE A 102 1.65 -9.74 14.99
N ALA A 103 2.52 -10.07 15.96
CA ALA A 103 3.82 -9.44 16.09
C ALA A 103 4.80 -10.06 15.09
N THR A 104 5.55 -9.21 14.40
CA THR A 104 6.49 -9.64 13.35
C THR A 104 7.90 -9.13 13.63
N ALA A 105 8.89 -9.77 13.00
CA ALA A 105 10.29 -9.40 13.04
C ALA A 105 10.88 -9.33 11.62
N PRO A 106 12.06 -8.72 11.42
CA PRO A 106 12.70 -8.69 10.12
C PRO A 106 12.91 -10.09 9.53
N GLY A 107 12.46 -10.28 8.29
CA GLY A 107 12.47 -11.58 7.62
C GLY A 107 11.09 -12.25 7.54
N ASP A 108 10.10 -11.78 8.30
CA ASP A 108 8.76 -12.34 8.30
C ASP A 108 7.94 -11.86 7.09
N TYR A 109 6.95 -12.69 6.72
CA TYR A 109 5.99 -12.43 5.68
C TYR A 109 4.58 -12.35 6.26
N VAL A 110 3.79 -11.39 5.77
CA VAL A 110 2.39 -11.22 6.16
C VAL A 110 1.54 -11.18 4.91
N PHE A 111 0.38 -11.83 4.97
CA PHE A 111 -0.65 -11.76 3.94
C PHE A 111 -1.92 -11.22 4.56
N ILE A 112 -2.49 -10.20 3.94
CA ILE A 112 -3.77 -9.61 4.31
C ILE A 112 -4.75 -9.90 3.18
N PRO A 113 -5.77 -10.75 3.41
CA PRO A 113 -6.75 -11.08 2.39
C PRO A 113 -7.66 -9.89 2.09
N PRO A 114 -8.33 -9.91 0.92
CA PRO A 114 -9.32 -8.91 0.56
C PRO A 114 -10.38 -8.72 1.66
N TYR A 115 -10.82 -7.48 1.81
CA TYR A 115 -11.87 -7.04 2.72
C TYR A 115 -11.62 -7.21 4.23
N LEU A 116 -10.51 -7.82 4.66
CA LEU A 116 -10.23 -8.01 6.08
C LEU A 116 -10.02 -6.65 6.77
N PRO A 117 -10.86 -6.27 7.75
CA PRO A 117 -10.61 -5.11 8.58
C PRO A 117 -9.34 -5.32 9.41
N HIS A 118 -8.40 -4.41 9.29
CA HIS A 118 -7.15 -4.44 10.04
C HIS A 118 -6.61 -3.03 10.29
N ARG A 119 -5.53 -2.98 11.07
CA ARG A 119 -4.65 -1.82 11.20
C ARG A 119 -3.21 -2.28 11.36
N GLU A 120 -2.28 -1.46 10.89
CA GLU A 120 -0.85 -1.65 11.14
C GLU A 120 -0.39 -0.73 12.25
N GLU A 121 0.43 -1.28 13.15
CA GLU A 121 1.01 -0.55 14.26
C GLU A 121 2.52 -0.71 14.28
N ASN A 122 3.22 0.33 14.71
CA ASN A 122 4.61 0.25 15.12
C ASN A 122 4.72 0.64 16.60
N PRO A 123 4.70 -0.34 17.53
CA PRO A 123 4.70 -0.05 18.96
C PRO A 123 6.05 0.47 19.47
N ASP A 124 7.14 0.34 18.70
CA ASP A 124 8.45 0.85 19.09
C ASP A 124 8.44 2.40 19.11
N PRO A 125 8.75 3.06 20.25
CA PRO A 125 8.68 4.51 20.36
C PRO A 125 9.91 5.24 19.80
N HIS A 126 10.91 4.51 19.29
CA HIS A 126 12.19 5.05 18.87
C HIS A 126 12.60 4.66 17.44
N THR A 127 12.11 3.52 16.95
CA THR A 127 12.57 2.93 15.68
C THR A 127 11.45 2.92 14.65
N THR A 128 11.71 3.42 13.44
CA THR A 128 10.82 3.24 12.30
C THR A 128 10.84 1.78 11.84
N ALA A 129 9.67 1.17 11.64
CA ALA A 129 9.56 -0.11 10.95
C ALA A 129 9.43 0.12 9.44
N GLU A 130 10.19 -0.66 8.65
CA GLU A 130 10.14 -0.60 7.19
C GLU A 130 9.68 -1.94 6.65
N VAL A 131 8.66 -1.89 5.79
CA VAL A 131 8.13 -3.07 5.13
C VAL A 131 8.11 -2.88 3.63
N VAL A 132 8.36 -3.96 2.91
CA VAL A 132 8.13 -4.06 1.47
C VAL A 132 6.72 -4.60 1.27
N ILE A 133 5.91 -3.91 0.49
CA ILE A 133 4.51 -4.24 0.26
C ILE A 133 4.28 -4.51 -1.23
N ALA A 134 3.55 -5.58 -1.53
CA ALA A 134 3.01 -5.88 -2.84
C ALA A 134 1.49 -5.96 -2.76
N ARG A 135 0.80 -5.45 -3.77
CA ARG A 135 -0.66 -5.55 -3.89
C ARG A 135 -1.11 -5.89 -5.30
N SER A 136 -2.29 -6.49 -5.42
CA SER A 136 -2.86 -6.91 -6.71
C SER A 136 -3.49 -5.76 -7.51
N THR A 137 -3.77 -4.61 -6.88
CA THR A 137 -4.35 -3.43 -7.53
C THR A 137 -3.33 -2.33 -7.78
N GLN A 138 -3.41 -1.65 -8.93
CA GLN A 138 -2.52 -0.51 -9.22
C GLN A 138 -2.80 0.67 -8.30
N GLU A 139 -4.08 1.03 -8.16
CA GLU A 139 -4.52 2.06 -7.23
C GLU A 139 -4.69 1.51 -5.83
N ALA A 140 -4.41 2.37 -4.84
CA ALA A 140 -4.60 2.05 -3.45
C ALA A 140 -6.11 2.04 -3.13
N ILE A 141 -6.61 0.91 -2.66
CA ILE A 141 -7.94 0.86 -2.06
C ILE A 141 -7.75 0.95 -0.56
N VAL A 142 -8.36 1.97 0.05
CA VAL A 142 -8.40 2.15 1.51
C VAL A 142 -9.81 2.57 1.86
N VAL A 143 -10.51 1.72 2.59
CA VAL A 143 -11.84 2.01 3.13
C VAL A 143 -11.70 2.12 4.64
N ASN A 144 -11.76 3.35 5.16
CA ASN A 144 -11.66 3.61 6.59
C ASN A 144 -12.90 3.13 7.33
N LEU A 145 -12.68 2.54 8.50
CA LEU A 145 -13.70 1.92 9.34
C LEU A 145 -13.66 2.53 10.75
N PRO A 146 -14.80 2.65 11.45
CA PRO A 146 -14.83 3.13 12.82
C PRO A 146 -14.27 2.12 13.83
N ALA A 147 -14.23 0.83 13.49
CA ALA A 147 -13.76 -0.25 14.36
C ALA A 147 -13.35 -1.48 13.53
N LEU A 148 -12.52 -2.35 14.11
CA LEU A 148 -12.28 -3.69 13.59
C LEU A 148 -13.47 -4.60 13.89
N TYR A 149 -13.89 -5.37 12.91
CA TYR A 149 -14.93 -6.39 13.03
C TYR A 149 -14.47 -7.68 12.33
N PRO A 150 -14.98 -8.85 12.72
CA PRO A 150 -14.60 -10.09 12.07
C PRO A 150 -15.07 -10.11 10.62
N LEU A 151 -14.17 -10.46 9.70
CA LEU A 151 -14.57 -10.81 8.35
C LEU A 151 -15.17 -12.22 8.39
N THR A 152 -16.43 -12.34 8.01
CA THR A 152 -17.08 -13.64 7.82
C THR A 152 -16.81 -14.12 6.41
N ASP A 153 -16.41 -15.38 6.24
CA ASP A 153 -16.35 -16.00 4.93
C ASP A 153 -17.72 -15.91 4.25
N PRO A 154 -17.79 -15.63 2.95
CA PRO A 154 -19.05 -15.76 2.22
C PRO A 154 -19.52 -17.22 2.29
N ASP A 155 -20.81 -17.41 2.58
CA ASP A 155 -21.48 -18.72 2.52
C ASP A 155 -21.29 -19.42 1.17
#